data_AF-A0AAE0DP26-F1
#
_entry.id   AF-A0AAE0DP26-F1
#
_cell.length_a   1.000
_cell.length_b   1.000
_cell.length_c   1.000
_cell.angle_alpha   90.00
_cell.angle_beta   90.00
_cell.angle_gamma   90.00
#
_symmetry.space_group_name_H-M   'P 1'
#
loop_
_entity.id
_entity.type
_entity.pdbx_description
1 polymer ?
#
loop_
_entity_poly.entity_id
_entity_poly.type
_entity_poly.pdbx_seq_one_letter_code
_entity_poly.pdbx_strand_id
1 'polypeptide(L)'
;MVPPDILSRLEATRKALNVRIFHPQNWVSVSKRQETSALDPEAKGLIWVSRVTLPPPQEDDVRQALFQTIDRLSTKSETYTKPASVPVEGEWVGHRRNVDAQAPEPTLTEREKYDGLMRDVSSEVTMLYVHGGAF
;
A
#
# COMPACT_ATOMS: atom_id res chain seq x y z
N MET A 1 -2.47 -34.54 -1.91
CA MET A 1 -1.10 -34.86 -2.36
C MET A 1 -0.74 -33.83 -3.43
N VAL A 2 0.22 -32.94 -3.18
CA VAL A 2 0.56 -31.86 -4.13
C VAL A 2 1.41 -32.47 -5.26
N PRO A 3 1.09 -32.21 -6.54
CA PRO A 3 1.88 -32.69 -7.67
C PRO A 3 3.35 -32.24 -7.58
N PRO A 4 4.33 -33.13 -7.84
CA PRO A 4 5.76 -32.82 -7.68
C PRO A 4 6.26 -31.64 -8.54
N ASP A 5 5.60 -31.35 -9.66
CA ASP A 5 5.81 -30.17 -10.50
C ASP A 5 5.68 -28.85 -9.72
N ILE A 6 4.62 -28.71 -8.92
CA ILE A 6 4.31 -27.46 -8.19
C ILE A 6 5.38 -27.17 -7.14
N LEU A 7 5.86 -28.19 -6.43
CA LEU A 7 6.93 -28.04 -5.44
C LEU A 7 8.24 -27.58 -6.08
N SER A 8 8.60 -28.15 -7.24
CA SER A 8 9.81 -27.75 -7.97
C SER A 8 9.76 -26.28 -8.44
N ARG A 9 8.58 -25.82 -8.88
CA ARG A 9 8.38 -24.43 -9.34
C ARG A 9 8.40 -23.46 -8.16
N LEU A 10 7.77 -23.80 -7.04
CA LEU A 10 7.81 -23.00 -5.81
C LEU A 10 9.23 -22.90 -5.24
N GLU A 11 10.02 -23.97 -5.27
CA GLU A 11 11.43 -23.95 -4.85
C GLU A 11 12.30 -23.10 -5.79
N ALA A 12 12.09 -23.18 -7.10
CA ALA A 12 12.77 -22.35 -8.08
C ALA A 12 12.43 -20.85 -7.89
N THR A 13 11.15 -20.53 -7.67
CA THR A 13 10.70 -19.15 -7.38
C THR A 13 11.24 -18.65 -6.04
N ARG A 14 11.24 -19.47 -4.99
CA ARG A 14 11.84 -19.14 -3.69
C ARG A 14 13.33 -18.89 -3.82
N LYS A 15 14.05 -19.73 -4.57
CA LYS A 15 15.49 -19.58 -4.82
C LYS A 15 15.77 -18.30 -5.62
N ALA A 16 14.99 -17.99 -6.64
CA ALA A 16 15.12 -16.75 -7.41
C ALA A 16 14.85 -15.49 -6.57
N LEU A 17 13.84 -15.52 -5.69
CA LEU A 17 13.54 -14.43 -4.75
C LEU A 17 14.66 -14.26 -3.70
N ASN A 18 15.16 -15.35 -3.10
CA ASN A 18 16.28 -15.30 -2.17
C ASN A 18 17.58 -14.81 -2.83
N VAL A 19 17.79 -15.19 -4.09
CA VAL A 19 18.93 -14.71 -4.89
C VAL A 19 18.84 -13.19 -5.09
N ARG A 20 17.66 -12.64 -5.35
CA ARG A 20 17.52 -11.22 -5.67
C ARG A 20 17.52 -10.30 -4.44
N ILE A 21 17.10 -10.79 -3.28
CA ILE A 21 16.90 -9.99 -2.07
C ILE A 21 18.08 -10.12 -1.07
N PHE A 22 18.80 -11.25 -1.04
CA PHE A 22 19.81 -11.56 -0.03
C PHE A 22 21.16 -12.03 -0.61
N HIS A 23 21.60 -11.48 -1.76
CA HIS A 23 22.97 -11.74 -2.26
C HIS A 23 24.02 -10.93 -1.50
N PRO A 24 25.07 -11.58 -0.95
CA PRO A 24 26.10 -10.89 -0.17
C PRO A 24 27.02 -9.96 -0.98
N GLN A 25 26.84 -9.87 -2.30
CA GLN A 25 27.57 -8.95 -3.19
C GLN A 25 26.86 -7.58 -3.38
N ASN A 26 25.67 -7.37 -2.77
CA ASN A 26 24.88 -6.14 -2.92
C ASN A 26 24.61 -5.44 -1.57
N TRP A 27 25.60 -5.37 -0.69
CA TRP A 27 25.49 -4.62 0.57
C TRP A 27 25.62 -3.12 0.27
N VAL A 28 24.52 -2.51 -0.14
CA VAL A 28 24.37 -1.05 -0.17
C VAL A 28 24.05 -0.54 1.24
N SER A 29 24.47 0.68 1.56
CA SER A 29 24.15 1.30 2.84
C SER A 29 22.64 1.34 3.06
N VAL A 30 22.20 1.34 4.33
CA VAL A 30 20.78 1.46 4.67
C VAL A 30 20.17 2.68 3.98
N SER A 31 20.88 3.81 3.96
CA SER A 31 20.45 5.03 3.27
C SER A 31 20.25 4.81 1.76
N LYS A 32 21.15 4.08 1.08
CA LYS A 32 21.02 3.81 -0.35
C LYS A 32 19.87 2.83 -0.66
N ARG A 33 19.61 1.88 0.25
CA ARG A 33 18.41 1.03 0.17
C ARG A 33 17.14 1.84 0.37
N GLN A 34 17.11 2.70 1.39
CA GLN A 34 15.98 3.57 1.69
C GLN A 34 15.66 4.52 0.54
N GLU A 35 16.69 5.13 -0.06
CA GLU A 35 16.54 5.98 -1.25
C GLU A 35 15.85 5.23 -2.40
N THR A 36 16.26 3.98 -2.64
CA THR A 36 15.67 3.16 -3.71
C THR A 36 14.26 2.69 -3.38
N SER A 37 13.98 2.33 -2.13
CA SER A 37 12.64 1.91 -1.70
C SER A 37 11.66 3.07 -1.52
N ALA A 38 12.17 4.30 -1.36
CA ALA A 38 11.35 5.51 -1.29
C ALA A 38 10.87 5.98 -2.67
N LEU A 39 11.42 5.42 -3.75
CA LEU A 39 10.86 5.62 -5.08
C LEU A 39 9.50 4.93 -5.14
N ASP A 40 8.49 5.66 -5.60
CA ASP A 40 7.18 5.12 -5.94
C ASP A 40 7.16 4.77 -7.44
N PRO A 41 7.42 3.51 -7.83
CA PRO A 41 7.40 3.13 -9.23
C PRO A 41 5.98 3.14 -9.79
N GLU A 42 5.83 3.56 -11.04
CA GLU A 42 4.56 3.45 -11.77
C GLU A 42 3.99 2.03 -11.74
N ALA A 43 2.67 1.94 -11.69
CA ALA A 43 1.94 0.68 -11.68
C ALA A 43 2.09 -0.03 -13.03
N LYS A 44 2.54 -1.29 -13.02
CA LYS A 44 2.75 -2.08 -14.26
C LYS A 44 1.96 -3.39 -14.26
N GLY A 45 1.45 -3.75 -15.43
CA GLY A 45 0.82 -5.04 -15.69
C GLY A 45 -0.67 -5.10 -15.40
N LEU A 46 -1.09 -6.18 -14.75
CA LEU A 46 -2.50 -6.55 -14.49
C LEU A 46 -3.11 -5.82 -13.28
N ILE A 47 -2.74 -4.55 -13.06
CA ILE A 47 -3.15 -3.78 -11.89
C ILE A 47 -3.68 -2.40 -12.31
N TRP A 48 -4.78 -2.01 -11.68
CA TRP A 48 -5.26 -0.64 -11.61
C TRP A 48 -4.74 -0.02 -10.32
N VAL A 49 -4.22 1.21 -10.43
CA VAL A 49 -3.92 2.07 -9.28
C VAL A 49 -4.56 3.43 -9.57
N SER A 50 -5.46 3.87 -8.71
CA SER A 50 -6.06 5.21 -8.74
C SER A 50 -5.75 5.91 -7.42
N ARG A 51 -4.94 6.96 -7.51
CA ARG A 51 -4.42 7.73 -6.36
C ARG A 51 -5.44 8.79 -5.96
N VAL A 52 -5.70 8.90 -4.67
CA VAL A 52 -6.68 9.82 -4.11
C VAL A 52 -6.13 10.53 -2.88
N THR A 53 -6.49 11.81 -2.74
CA THR A 53 -6.29 12.56 -1.50
C THR A 53 -7.65 12.72 -0.83
N LEU A 54 -7.82 12.08 0.32
CA LEU A 54 -9.03 12.17 1.12
C LEU A 54 -8.93 13.42 2.00
N PRO A 55 -9.88 14.37 1.90
CA PRO A 55 -9.87 15.55 2.76
C PRO A 55 -10.11 15.15 4.21
N PRO A 56 -9.64 15.95 5.19
CA PRO A 56 -10.00 15.74 6.57
C PRO A 56 -11.53 15.84 6.74
N PRO A 57 -12.11 15.10 7.70
CA PRO A 57 -13.53 15.26 8.04
C PRO A 57 -13.85 16.73 8.38
N GLN A 58 -15.05 17.18 8.00
CA GLN A 58 -15.53 18.52 8.36
C GLN A 58 -15.80 18.64 9.87
N GLU A 59 -16.19 17.53 10.49
CA GLU A 59 -16.50 17.41 11.91
C GLU A 59 -15.24 17.03 12.71
N ASP A 60 -15.18 17.47 13.97
CA ASP A 60 -14.05 17.20 14.86
C ASP A 60 -14.32 16.11 15.91
N ASP A 61 -15.52 15.52 15.88
CA ASP A 61 -16.03 14.69 16.98
C ASP A 61 -15.18 13.43 17.21
N VAL A 62 -14.72 12.78 16.14
CA VAL A 62 -13.85 11.59 16.23
C VAL A 62 -12.50 11.95 16.86
N ARG A 63 -11.94 13.10 16.49
CA ARG A 63 -10.65 13.58 17.02
C ARG A 63 -10.79 13.92 18.52
N GLN A 64 -11.87 14.59 18.89
CA GLN A 64 -12.16 14.90 20.29
C GLN A 64 -12.42 13.65 21.13
N ALA A 65 -13.18 12.69 20.62
CA ALA A 65 -13.44 11.42 21.29
C ALA A 65 -12.14 10.62 21.53
N LEU A 66 -11.21 10.64 20.57
CA LEU A 66 -9.89 10.03 20.72
C LEU A 66 -9.10 10.72 21.85
N PHE A 67 -9.02 12.05 21.87
CA PHE A 67 -8.31 12.79 22.92
C PHE A 67 -8.92 12.57 24.30
N GLN A 68 -10.26 12.57 24.41
CA GLN A 68 -10.95 12.26 25.67
C GLN A 68 -10.63 10.83 26.14
N THR A 69 -10.51 9.89 25.23
CA THR A 69 -10.13 8.51 25.55
C THR A 69 -8.70 8.43 26.06
N ILE A 70 -7.75 9.10 25.41
CA ILE A 70 -6.35 9.19 25.87
C ILE A 70 -6.29 9.84 27.25
N ASP A 71 -6.97 10.97 27.44
CA ASP A 71 -6.97 11.74 28.68
C ASP A 71 -7.59 10.92 29.84
N ARG A 72 -8.55 10.02 29.55
CA ARG A 72 -9.16 9.09 30.51
C ARG A 72 -8.25 7.92 30.88
N LEU A 73 -7.41 7.47 29.96
CA LEU A 73 -6.50 6.33 30.16
C LEU A 73 -5.11 6.75 30.67
N SER A 74 -4.76 8.03 30.55
CA SER A 74 -3.47 8.59 30.97
C SER A 74 -3.29 8.57 32.49
N THR A 75 -2.05 8.40 32.94
CA THR A 75 -1.66 8.59 34.34
C THR A 75 -1.45 10.07 34.70
N LYS A 76 -1.70 10.97 33.74
CA LYS A 76 -1.45 12.43 33.76
C LYS A 76 0.02 12.80 33.91
N SER A 77 0.93 11.84 33.69
CA SER A 77 2.38 12.08 33.62
C SER A 77 2.88 12.16 32.18
N GLU A 78 2.10 11.63 31.22
CA GLU A 78 2.43 11.62 29.81
C GLU A 78 2.05 12.95 29.15
N THR A 79 2.91 13.45 28.27
CA THR A 79 2.62 14.59 27.42
C THR A 79 2.60 14.15 25.96
N TYR A 80 1.61 14.62 25.20
CA TYR A 80 1.50 14.34 23.77
C TYR A 80 0.91 15.54 23.05
N THR A 81 1.28 15.70 21.78
CA THR A 81 0.67 16.71 20.92
C THR A 81 -0.70 16.21 20.46
N LYS A 82 -1.70 17.08 20.46
CA LYS A 82 -3.01 16.82 19.86
C LYS A 82 -2.94 17.21 18.36
N PRO A 83 -2.69 16.27 17.43
CA PRO A 83 -2.50 16.60 16.02
C PRO A 83 -3.79 17.11 15.40
N ALA A 84 -3.67 17.98 14.39
CA ALA A 84 -4.80 18.35 13.54
C ALA A 84 -5.17 17.19 12.59
N SER A 85 -6.43 17.13 12.19
CA SER A 85 -6.86 16.27 11.07
C SER A 85 -6.31 16.87 9.78
N VAL A 86 -5.50 16.10 9.06
CA VAL A 86 -4.88 16.49 7.79
C VAL A 86 -5.42 15.63 6.65
N PRO A 87 -5.31 16.09 5.38
CA PRO A 87 -5.59 15.22 4.24
C PRO A 87 -4.75 13.95 4.28
N VAL A 88 -5.32 12.84 3.84
CA VAL A 88 -4.66 11.53 3.79
C VAL A 88 -4.61 11.04 2.36
N GLU A 89 -3.41 10.68 1.91
CA GLU A 89 -3.21 10.06 0.60
C GLU A 89 -3.50 8.56 0.67
N GLY A 90 -4.02 8.00 -0.41
CA GLY A 90 -4.29 6.59 -0.54
C GLY A 90 -4.50 6.17 -1.99
N GLU A 91 -4.72 4.87 -2.18
CA GLU A 91 -4.87 4.28 -3.50
C GLU A 91 -6.05 3.31 -3.54
N TRP A 92 -6.85 3.41 -4.59
CA TRP A 92 -7.74 2.33 -5.01
C TRP A 92 -6.96 1.39 -5.91
N VAL A 93 -6.81 0.14 -5.46
CA VAL A 93 -6.06 -0.89 -6.16
C VAL A 93 -6.99 -2.02 -6.56
N GLY A 94 -6.85 -2.50 -7.79
CA GLY A 94 -7.68 -3.59 -8.31
C GLY A 94 -7.02 -4.33 -9.46
N HIS A 95 -7.55 -5.49 -9.81
CA HIS A 95 -7.04 -6.28 -10.95
C HIS A 95 -7.47 -5.63 -12.28
N ARG A 96 -6.52 -5.39 -13.19
CA ARG A 96 -6.78 -4.86 -14.55
C ARG A 96 -6.91 -6.00 -15.55
N ARG A 97 -8.10 -6.18 -16.12
CA ARG A 97 -8.38 -7.28 -17.05
C ARG A 97 -7.93 -6.97 -18.48
N ASN A 98 -7.67 -8.01 -19.26
CA ASN A 98 -7.43 -7.95 -20.71
C ASN A 98 -6.26 -7.04 -21.14
N VAL A 99 -5.22 -6.97 -20.32
CA VAL A 99 -3.99 -6.22 -20.62
C VAL A 99 -2.79 -7.14 -20.55
N ASP A 100 -1.70 -6.74 -21.19
CA ASP A 100 -0.43 -7.46 -21.10
C ASP A 100 0.14 -7.40 -19.67
N ALA A 101 0.83 -8.46 -19.24
CA ALA A 101 1.42 -8.54 -17.91
C ALA A 101 2.53 -7.50 -17.66
N GLN A 102 3.07 -6.88 -18.71
CA GLN A 102 4.04 -5.79 -18.68
C GLN A 102 3.48 -4.47 -19.22
N ALA A 103 2.16 -4.38 -19.45
CA ALA A 103 1.55 -3.16 -19.95
C ALA A 103 1.82 -1.99 -18.98
N PRO A 104 2.19 -0.80 -19.49
CA PRO A 104 2.48 0.36 -18.65
C PRO A 104 1.24 0.84 -17.88
N GLU A 105 1.48 1.74 -16.94
CA GLU A 105 0.42 2.49 -16.28
C GLU A 105 -0.35 3.29 -17.37
N PRO A 106 -1.69 3.28 -17.36
CA PRO A 106 -2.44 3.96 -18.40
C PRO A 106 -2.39 5.48 -18.18
N THR A 107 -2.19 6.24 -19.25
CA THR A 107 -2.19 7.71 -19.25
C THR A 107 -3.64 8.23 -19.19
N LEU A 108 -4.26 8.12 -18.02
CA LEU A 108 -5.64 8.52 -17.72
C LEU A 108 -5.66 9.40 -16.46
N THR A 109 -6.72 10.17 -16.27
CA THR A 109 -6.96 10.85 -14.99
C THR A 109 -7.22 9.83 -13.87
N GLU A 110 -6.96 10.19 -12.62
CA GLU A 110 -7.20 9.28 -11.48
C GLU A 110 -8.68 8.85 -11.38
N ARG A 111 -9.61 9.73 -11.79
CA ARG A 111 -11.04 9.40 -11.88
C ARG A 111 -11.31 8.34 -12.96
N GLU A 112 -10.74 8.50 -14.15
CA GLU A 112 -10.92 7.52 -15.23
C GLU A 112 -10.26 6.18 -14.88
N LYS A 113 -9.13 6.18 -14.17
CA LYS A 113 -8.52 4.96 -13.62
C LYS A 113 -9.46 4.28 -12.61
N TYR A 114 -10.08 5.05 -11.72
CA TYR A 114 -11.08 4.52 -10.78
C TYR A 114 -12.28 3.92 -11.53
N ASP A 115 -12.82 4.61 -12.54
CA ASP A 115 -13.92 4.10 -13.34
C ASP A 115 -13.53 2.82 -14.11
N GLY A 116 -12.28 2.73 -14.58
CA GLY A 116 -11.71 1.51 -15.15
C GLY A 116 -11.62 0.36 -14.14
N LEU A 117 -11.10 0.65 -12.96
CA LEU A 117 -11.04 -0.30 -11.83
C LEU A 117 -12.44 -0.81 -11.49
N MET A 118 -13.42 0.07 -11.35
CA MET A 118 -14.79 -0.31 -10.96
C MET A 118 -15.50 -1.15 -12.01
N ARG A 119 -15.20 -0.96 -13.31
CA ARG A 119 -15.64 -1.90 -14.36
C ARG A 119 -15.02 -3.28 -14.21
N ASP A 120 -13.82 -3.35 -13.60
CA ASP A 120 -13.10 -4.59 -13.35
C ASP A 120 -13.43 -5.27 -12.01
N VAL A 121 -14.14 -4.59 -11.10
CA VAL A 121 -14.59 -5.18 -9.84
C VAL A 121 -15.62 -6.29 -10.10
N SER A 122 -15.45 -7.42 -9.43
CA SER A 122 -16.38 -8.57 -9.48
C SER A 122 -16.93 -8.97 -8.11
N SER A 123 -16.49 -8.31 -7.04
CA SER A 123 -16.89 -8.58 -5.66
C SER A 123 -17.33 -7.27 -5.01
N GLU A 124 -18.35 -7.35 -4.16
CA GLU A 124 -18.79 -6.20 -3.36
C GLU A 124 -17.87 -5.93 -2.16
N VAL A 125 -16.89 -6.80 -1.91
CA VAL A 125 -15.95 -6.65 -0.79
C VAL A 125 -14.88 -5.62 -1.11
N THR A 126 -14.78 -4.62 -0.24
CA THR A 126 -13.68 -3.65 -0.22
C THR A 126 -12.72 -3.98 0.94
N MET A 127 -11.43 -4.12 0.65
CA MET A 127 -10.40 -4.31 1.66
C MET A 127 -9.68 -3.00 1.93
N LEU A 128 -9.74 -2.52 3.17
CA LEU A 128 -8.95 -1.39 3.64
C LEU A 128 -7.63 -1.91 4.24
N TYR A 129 -6.52 -1.59 3.59
CA TYR A 129 -5.19 -1.89 4.10
C TYR A 129 -4.51 -0.60 4.56
N VAL A 130 -4.22 -0.51 5.85
CA VAL A 130 -3.48 0.60 6.46
C VAL A 130 -2.21 0.01 7.07
N HIS A 131 -1.06 0.49 6.65
CA HIS A 131 0.21 0.12 7.28
C HIS A 131 0.50 1.07 8.45
N GLY A 132 0.85 0.50 9.61
CA GLY A 132 1.31 1.26 10.77
C GLY A 132 2.77 0.92 11.06
N GLY A 133 3.67 1.91 10.98
CA GLY A 133 5.05 1.80 11.45
C GLY A 133 6.13 2.07 10.40
N ALA A 134 7.16 2.78 10.86
CA ALA A 134 8.46 3.13 10.26
C ALA A 134 8.47 4.27 9.23
N PHE A 135 8.50 5.50 9.77
CA PHE A 135 9.44 6.52 9.30
C PHE A 135 10.64 6.53 10.26
#